data_AF-A0A1F8EAZ6-F1
#
_entry.id   AF-A0A1F8EAZ6-F1
#
_cell.length_a   1.000
_cell.length_b   1.000
_cell.length_c   1.000
_cell.angle_alpha   90.00
_cell.angle_beta   90.00
_cell.angle_gamma   90.00
#
_symmetry.space_group_name_H-M   'P 1'
#
loop_
_entity.id
_entity.type
_entity.pdbx_description
1 polymer ?
#
loop_
_entity_poly.entity_id
_entity_poly.type
_entity_poly.pdbx_seq_one_letter_code
_entity_poly.pdbx_strand_id
1 'polypeptide(L)'
;MKVKSRNVEKKDKAEYLDILYTAVGSLNSRQEIKDFLRDVLTESERIMIGRRIMIARRLLDGQLYDQIMKEMKVGPDTIMRVHRWLEDENKGYEKVITSLKKQFSNHKNFKDYYDSSPLGNLRRRYPVHHLLFHIFQDLKKK
;
A
#
# COMPACT_ATOMS: atom_id res chain seq x y z
N MET A 1 27.45 8.85 -8.95
CA MET A 1 27.71 9.22 -7.53
C MET A 1 26.40 9.69 -6.92
N LYS A 2 25.98 9.17 -5.75
CA LYS A 2 24.70 9.57 -5.13
C LYS A 2 24.83 10.98 -4.55
N VAL A 3 24.17 11.95 -5.16
CA VAL A 3 24.18 13.34 -4.67
C VAL A 3 23.27 13.45 -3.45
N LYS A 4 23.78 14.00 -2.34
CA LYS A 4 22.97 14.26 -1.15
C LYS A 4 22.05 15.45 -1.43
N SER A 5 20.78 15.36 -1.07
CA SER A 5 19.80 16.43 -1.31
C SER A 5 20.25 17.79 -0.76
N ARG A 6 20.91 17.83 0.39
CA ARG A 6 21.44 19.07 0.98
C ARG A 6 22.50 19.80 0.12
N ASN A 7 23.15 19.09 -0.82
CA ASN A 7 24.22 19.64 -1.68
C ASN A 7 23.68 20.20 -3.01
N VAL A 8 22.38 20.05 -3.29
CA VAL A 8 21.76 20.55 -4.53
C VAL A 8 21.10 21.90 -4.24
N GLU A 9 21.28 22.87 -5.13
CA GLU A 9 20.68 24.18 -5.01
C GLU A 9 19.14 24.10 -5.00
N LYS A 10 18.49 25.10 -4.39
CA LYS A 10 17.02 25.11 -4.31
C LYS A 10 16.38 25.22 -5.70
N LYS A 11 16.99 25.98 -6.61
CA LYS A 11 16.52 26.16 -7.98
C LYS A 11 16.55 24.84 -8.75
N ASP A 12 17.70 24.17 -8.77
CA ASP A 12 17.87 22.89 -9.45
C ASP A 12 16.92 21.81 -8.91
N LYS A 13 16.71 21.78 -7.59
CA LYS A 13 15.71 20.87 -6.99
C LYS A 13 14.31 21.10 -7.54
N ALA A 14 13.90 22.37 -7.63
CA ALA A 14 12.58 22.71 -8.14
C ALA A 14 12.44 22.26 -9.60
N GLU A 15 13.46 22.54 -10.42
CA GLU A 15 13.50 22.11 -11.82
C GLU A 15 13.43 20.59 -11.99
N TYR A 16 14.26 19.84 -11.24
CA TYR A 16 14.27 18.38 -11.32
C TYR A 16 12.94 17.76 -10.88
N LEU A 17 12.31 18.31 -9.84
CA LEU A 17 11.03 17.83 -9.35
C LEU A 17 9.89 18.20 -10.29
N ASP A 18 9.92 19.39 -10.88
CA ASP A 18 8.90 19.85 -11.84
C ASP A 18 8.89 18.98 -13.11
N ILE A 19 10.08 18.66 -13.65
CA ILE A 19 10.23 17.72 -14.77
C ILE A 19 9.67 16.35 -14.38
N LEU A 20 9.99 15.84 -13.20
CA LEU A 20 9.50 14.54 -12.72
C LEU A 20 7.96 14.53 -12.62
N TYR A 21 7.36 15.56 -12.04
CA TYR A 21 5.91 15.64 -11.88
C TYR A 21 5.20 15.77 -13.23
N THR A 22 5.77 16.55 -14.15
CA THR A 22 5.26 16.70 -15.52
C THR A 22 5.33 15.37 -16.27
N ALA A 23 6.45 14.66 -16.19
CA ALA A 23 6.62 13.36 -16.81
C ALA A 23 5.58 12.35 -16.29
N VAL A 24 5.44 12.22 -14.96
CA VAL A 24 4.45 11.31 -14.36
C VAL A 24 3.01 11.71 -14.72
N GLY A 25 2.71 13.01 -14.75
CA GLY A 25 1.38 13.53 -15.10
C GLY A 25 0.99 13.34 -16.58
N SER A 26 1.97 13.12 -17.46
CA SER A 26 1.73 12.89 -18.89
C SER A 26 1.32 11.45 -19.24
N LEU A 27 1.50 10.51 -18.31
CA LEU A 27 1.25 9.08 -18.52
C LEU A 27 -0.24 8.76 -18.33
N ASN A 28 -0.83 8.01 -19.25
CA ASN A 28 -2.28 7.78 -19.27
C ASN A 28 -2.66 6.33 -18.92
N SER A 29 -1.73 5.39 -19.10
CA SER A 29 -1.99 3.96 -18.86
C SER A 29 -1.15 3.36 -17.73
N ARG A 30 -1.69 2.32 -17.08
CA ARG A 30 -0.97 1.57 -16.04
C ARG A 30 0.31 0.92 -16.58
N GLN A 31 0.31 0.54 -17.86
CA GLN A 31 1.47 -0.08 -18.50
C GLN A 31 2.58 0.95 -18.75
N GLU A 32 2.24 2.14 -19.26
CA GLU A 32 3.18 3.26 -19.37
C GLU A 32 3.82 3.62 -18.03
N ILE A 33 3.01 3.74 -16.97
CA ILE A 33 3.52 4.03 -15.62
C ILE A 33 4.47 2.93 -15.13
N LYS A 34 4.13 1.66 -15.39
CA LYS A 34 4.96 0.53 -14.98
C LYS A 34 6.32 0.55 -15.68
N ASP A 35 6.34 0.81 -16.97
CA ASP A 35 7.57 0.83 -17.77
C ASP A 35 8.42 2.04 -17.40
N PHE A 36 7.82 3.23 -17.27
CA PHE A 36 8.50 4.43 -16.77
C PHE A 36 9.15 4.21 -15.39
N LEU A 37 8.42 3.65 -14.43
CA LEU A 37 8.97 3.39 -13.09
C LEU A 37 10.07 2.31 -13.11
N ARG A 38 10.04 1.38 -14.07
CA ARG A 38 11.11 0.39 -14.23
C ARG A 38 12.40 1.00 -14.76
N ASP A 39 12.27 1.98 -15.65
CA ASP A 39 13.41 2.64 -16.28
C ASP A 39 14.06 3.67 -15.34
N VAL A 40 13.25 4.41 -14.57
CA VAL A 40 13.75 5.49 -13.69
C VAL A 40 14.20 4.99 -12.33
N LEU A 41 13.59 3.92 -11.80
CA LEU A 41 13.82 3.46 -10.43
C LEU A 41 14.35 2.03 -10.39
N THR A 42 15.29 1.81 -9.46
CA THR A 42 15.73 0.46 -9.14
C THR A 42 14.60 -0.36 -8.52
N GLU A 43 14.71 -1.69 -8.61
CA GLU A 43 13.72 -2.61 -8.01
C GLU A 43 13.53 -2.34 -6.50
N SER A 44 14.64 -2.12 -5.78
CA SER A 44 14.62 -1.80 -4.34
C SER A 44 13.86 -0.51 -4.03
N GLU A 45 14.02 0.52 -4.85
CA GLU A 45 13.30 1.80 -4.69
C GLU A 45 11.81 1.64 -4.95
N ARG A 46 11.43 0.90 -6.01
CA ARG A 46 10.02 0.60 -6.30
C ARG A 46 9.36 -0.16 -5.15
N ILE A 47 10.02 -1.19 -4.62
CA ILE A 47 9.54 -1.94 -3.45
C ILE A 47 9.41 -1.03 -2.23
N MET A 48 10.40 -0.17 -1.98
CA MET A 48 10.40 0.74 -0.84
C MET A 48 9.23 1.76 -0.90
N ILE A 49 8.97 2.34 -2.08
CA ILE A 49 7.83 3.24 -2.29
C ILE A 49 6.51 2.49 -2.08
N GLY A 50 6.37 1.30 -2.67
CA GLY A 50 5.19 0.46 -2.49
C GLY A 50 4.94 0.09 -1.02
N ARG A 51 6.00 -0.25 -0.27
CA ARG A 51 5.91 -0.51 1.18
C ARG A 51 5.41 0.71 1.95
N ARG A 52 5.86 1.92 1.61
CA ARG A 52 5.39 3.16 2.27
C ARG A 52 3.91 3.41 2.04
N ILE A 53 3.43 3.25 0.81
CA ILE A 53 2.00 3.38 0.47
C ILE A 53 1.17 2.36 1.24
N MET A 54 1.66 1.12 1.33
CA MET A 54 1.02 0.05 2.10
C MET A 54 0.92 0.38 3.59
N ILE A 55 2.02 0.83 4.22
CA ILE A 55 2.03 1.24 5.63
C ILE A 55 1.03 2.37 5.85
N ALA A 56 1.05 3.39 4.98
CA ALA A 56 0.15 4.54 5.09
C ALA A 56 -1.32 4.10 5.05
N ARG A 57 -1.67 3.18 4.14
CA ARG A 57 -3.01 2.59 4.10
C ARG A 57 -3.37 1.88 5.40
N ARG A 58 -2.48 1.02 5.92
CA ARG A 58 -2.73 0.24 7.14
C ARG A 58 -2.92 1.14 8.37
N LEU A 59 -2.18 2.23 8.44
CA LEU A 59 -2.36 3.28 9.46
C LEU A 59 -3.74 3.93 9.34
N LEU A 60 -4.16 4.30 8.12
CA LEU A 60 -5.52 4.84 7.88
C LEU A 60 -6.65 3.82 8.11
N ASP A 61 -6.34 2.52 8.02
CA ASP A 61 -7.26 1.43 8.37
C ASP A 61 -7.28 1.13 9.89
N GLY A 62 -6.53 1.91 10.69
CA GLY A 62 -6.52 1.82 12.16
C GLY A 62 -5.67 0.68 12.73
N GLN A 63 -4.77 0.08 11.92
CA GLN A 63 -3.90 -1.00 12.41
C GLN A 63 -2.83 -0.47 13.38
N LEU A 64 -2.54 -1.27 14.41
CA LEU A 64 -1.53 -0.93 15.42
C LEU A 64 -0.11 -1.11 14.86
N TYR A 65 0.85 -0.32 15.38
CA TYR A 65 2.23 -0.32 14.89
C TYR A 65 2.86 -1.71 14.97
N ASP A 66 2.67 -2.43 16.08
CA ASP A 66 3.22 -3.77 16.29
C ASP A 66 2.71 -4.78 15.24
N GLN A 67 1.46 -4.65 14.81
CA GLN A 67 0.88 -5.50 13.77
C GLN A 67 1.55 -5.22 12.43
N ILE A 68 1.68 -3.94 12.06
CA ILE A 68 2.34 -3.51 10.82
C ILE A 68 3.80 -3.97 10.81
N MET A 69 4.52 -3.83 11.93
CA MET A 69 5.90 -4.29 12.08
C MET A 69 6.04 -5.80 11.82
N LYS A 70 5.19 -6.61 12.46
CA LYS A 70 5.20 -8.07 12.33
C LYS A 70 4.85 -8.53 10.93
N GLU A 71 3.79 -7.99 10.34
CA GLU A 71 3.30 -8.42 9.03
C GLU A 71 4.19 -7.95 7.88
N MET A 72 4.70 -6.72 7.94
CA MET A 72 5.49 -6.12 6.86
C MET A 72 6.99 -6.21 7.06
N LYS A 73 7.46 -6.77 8.18
CA LYS A 73 8.87 -6.87 8.55
C LYS A 73 9.58 -5.52 8.40
N VAL A 74 8.97 -4.47 8.96
CA VAL A 74 9.47 -3.09 8.96
C VAL A 74 9.87 -2.68 10.37
N GLY A 75 10.90 -1.84 10.48
CA GLY A 75 11.27 -1.22 11.75
C GLY A 75 10.32 -0.08 12.14
N PRO A 76 10.26 0.27 13.44
CA PRO A 76 9.37 1.31 13.95
C PRO A 76 9.65 2.69 13.31
N ASP A 77 10.92 3.01 13.02
CA ASP A 77 11.31 4.27 12.37
C ASP A 77 10.71 4.47 10.97
N THR A 78 10.39 3.37 10.29
CA THR A 78 9.77 3.45 8.96
C THR A 78 8.30 3.80 9.09
N ILE A 79 7.61 3.16 10.05
CA ILE A 79 6.19 3.43 10.32
C ILE A 79 6.04 4.86 10.83
N MET A 80 6.86 5.27 11.80
CA MET A 80 6.83 6.62 12.36
C MET A 80 7.05 7.71 11.30
N ARG A 81 7.97 7.50 10.35
CA ARG A 81 8.16 8.43 9.23
C ARG A 81 6.92 8.52 8.33
N VAL A 82 6.30 7.38 8.02
CA VAL A 82 5.09 7.36 7.19
C VAL A 82 3.90 7.99 7.92
N HIS A 83 3.76 7.73 9.21
CA HIS A 83 2.72 8.34 10.04
C HIS A 83 2.85 9.87 10.06
N ARG A 84 4.07 10.38 10.26
CA ARG A 84 4.34 11.81 10.19
C ARG A 84 3.94 12.41 8.84
N TRP A 85 4.22 11.74 7.72
CA TRP A 85 3.77 12.21 6.39
C TRP A 85 2.25 12.19 6.19
N LEU A 86 1.52 11.39 6.96
CA LEU A 86 0.06 11.41 6.97
C LEU A 86 -0.49 12.56 7.82
N GLU A 87 0.20 12.90 8.91
CA GLU A 87 -0.14 14.02 9.79
C GLU A 87 0.22 15.37 9.18
N ASP A 88 1.31 15.45 8.40
CA ASP A 88 1.72 16.65 7.68
C ASP A 88 0.59 17.12 6.74
N GLU A 89 0.33 18.44 6.66
CA GLU A 89 -0.82 19.09 5.99
C GLU A 89 -0.99 18.74 4.49
N ASN A 90 -0.02 18.06 3.88
CA ASN A 90 -0.08 17.59 2.51
C ASN A 90 -0.98 16.35 2.38
N LYS A 91 -2.27 16.57 2.10
CA LYS A 91 -3.32 15.53 1.87
C LYS A 91 -3.10 14.62 0.64
N GLY A 92 -1.90 14.57 0.07
CA GLY A 92 -1.57 13.75 -1.09
C GLY A 92 -1.77 12.26 -0.83
N TYR A 93 -1.32 11.77 0.33
CA TYR A 93 -1.48 10.37 0.72
C TYR A 93 -2.95 9.98 0.90
N GLU A 94 -3.75 10.81 1.56
CA GLU A 94 -5.18 10.55 1.80
C GLU A 94 -5.94 10.40 0.47
N LYS A 95 -5.70 11.30 -0.50
CA LYS A 95 -6.31 11.23 -1.84
C LYS A 95 -5.92 9.95 -2.58
N VAL A 96 -4.63 9.62 -2.58
CA VAL A 96 -4.12 8.41 -3.25
C VAL A 96 -4.71 7.16 -2.61
N ILE A 97 -4.69 7.05 -1.28
CA ILE A 97 -5.20 5.87 -0.56
C ILE A 97 -6.70 5.71 -0.74
N THR A 98 -7.46 6.81 -0.72
CA THR A 98 -8.91 6.78 -0.99
C THR A 98 -9.19 6.30 -2.42
N SER A 99 -8.42 6.79 -3.40
CA SER A 99 -8.53 6.35 -4.80
C SER A 99 -8.18 4.86 -4.95
N LEU A 100 -7.13 4.41 -4.26
CA LEU A 100 -6.76 2.99 -4.21
C LEU A 100 -7.87 2.13 -3.61
N LYS A 101 -8.48 2.54 -2.49
CA LYS A 101 -9.62 1.82 -1.89
C LYS A 101 -10.76 1.63 -2.89
N LYS A 102 -11.11 2.68 -3.64
CA LYS A 102 -12.14 2.61 -4.70
C LYS A 102 -11.77 1.61 -5.81
N GLN A 103 -10.53 1.65 -6.29
CA GLN A 103 -10.07 0.74 -7.34
C GLN A 103 -10.02 -0.73 -6.87
N PHE A 104 -9.56 -0.97 -5.63
CA PHE A 104 -9.46 -2.31 -5.07
C PHE A 104 -10.80 -2.93 -4.66
N SER A 105 -11.79 -2.13 -4.22
CA SER A 105 -13.14 -2.63 -3.95
C SER A 105 -13.81 -3.25 -5.17
N ASN A 106 -13.42 -2.82 -6.39
CA ASN A 106 -13.93 -3.36 -7.65
C ASN A 106 -13.21 -4.64 -8.10
N HIS A 107 -12.11 -5.05 -7.46
CA HIS A 107 -11.40 -6.29 -7.74
C HIS A 107 -11.70 -7.34 -6.66
N LYS A 108 -12.66 -8.23 -6.93
CA LYS A 108 -13.07 -9.33 -6.01
C LYS A 108 -11.88 -10.16 -5.48
N ASN A 109 -10.82 -10.32 -6.27
CA ASN A 109 -9.65 -11.14 -5.93
C ASN A 109 -8.66 -10.48 -4.95
N PHE A 110 -8.76 -9.17 -4.68
CA PHE A 110 -7.83 -8.46 -3.80
C PHE A 110 -8.25 -8.49 -2.32
N LYS A 111 -9.53 -8.81 -2.05
CA LYS A 111 -10.07 -8.98 -0.69
C LYS A 111 -9.37 -10.13 0.06
N ASP A 112 -8.84 -11.10 -0.69
CA ASP A 112 -8.13 -12.25 -0.13
C ASP A 112 -6.71 -11.97 0.39
N TYR A 113 -6.12 -10.83 0.06
CA TYR A 113 -4.78 -10.49 0.59
C TYR A 113 -4.83 -9.68 1.90
N TYR A 114 -6.00 -9.11 2.26
CA TYR A 114 -6.14 -8.11 3.33
C TYR A 114 -7.18 -8.41 4.41
N ASP A 115 -7.93 -9.51 4.33
CA ASP A 115 -8.86 -9.85 5.41
C ASP A 115 -8.10 -10.14 6.71
N SER A 116 -7.93 -9.08 7.50
CA SER A 116 -7.27 -9.06 8.81
C SER A 116 -8.24 -9.42 9.93
N SER A 117 -9.49 -9.79 9.59
CA SER A 117 -10.46 -10.28 10.56
C SER A 117 -9.91 -11.57 11.19
N PRO A 118 -10.06 -11.79 12.51
CA PRO A 118 -9.73 -13.07 13.14
C PRO A 118 -10.38 -14.26 12.43
N LEU A 119 -11.58 -14.05 11.87
CA LEU A 119 -12.34 -15.02 11.09
C LEU A 119 -11.77 -15.27 9.67
N GLY A 120 -11.08 -14.30 9.06
CA GLY A 120 -10.50 -14.44 7.72
C GLY A 120 -9.33 -15.42 7.70
N ASN A 121 -8.46 -15.34 8.72
CA ASN A 121 -7.37 -16.30 8.93
C ASN A 121 -7.89 -17.70 9.26
N LEU A 122 -8.98 -17.77 10.04
CA LEU A 122 -9.64 -19.03 10.39
C LEU A 122 -10.22 -19.72 9.14
N ARG A 123 -10.85 -18.95 8.24
CA ARG A 123 -11.42 -19.45 6.98
C ARG A 123 -10.35 -19.97 6.00
N ARG A 124 -9.15 -19.38 5.99
CA ARG A 124 -8.02 -19.85 5.17
C ARG A 124 -7.33 -21.09 5.74
N ARG A 125 -7.18 -21.17 7.06
CA ARG A 125 -6.52 -22.32 7.71
C ARG A 125 -7.38 -23.57 7.73
N TYR A 126 -8.70 -23.42 7.77
CA TYR A 126 -9.63 -24.55 7.86
C TYR A 126 -10.79 -24.46 6.86
N PRO A 127 -10.52 -24.63 5.56
CA PRO A 127 -11.57 -24.62 4.53
C PRO A 127 -12.60 -25.75 4.75
N VAL A 128 -12.18 -26.87 5.34
CA VAL A 128 -13.01 -28.06 5.58
C VAL A 128 -14.07 -27.83 6.68
N HIS A 129 -13.82 -26.94 7.64
CA HIS A 129 -14.82 -26.63 8.68
C HIS A 129 -16.00 -25.81 8.13
N HIS A 130 -15.80 -25.09 7.02
CA HIS A 130 -16.90 -24.42 6.32
C HIS A 130 -17.85 -25.42 5.63
N LEU A 131 -17.34 -26.58 5.21
CA LEU A 131 -18.15 -27.69 4.71
C LEU A 131 -19.01 -28.31 5.83
N LEU A 132 -18.43 -28.48 7.03
CA LEU A 132 -19.17 -28.99 8.19
C LEU A 132 -20.33 -28.07 8.63
N PHE A 133 -20.17 -26.76 8.48
CA PHE A 133 -21.23 -25.80 8.84
C PHE A 133 -22.47 -25.92 7.94
N HIS A 134 -22.30 -26.20 6.65
CA HIS A 134 -23.42 -26.47 5.74
C HIS A 134 -24.10 -27.80 6.05
N ILE A 135 -23.31 -28.85 6.29
CA ILE A 135 -23.84 -30.18 6.67
C ILE A 135 -24.68 -30.09 7.96
N PHE A 136 -24.25 -29.30 8.94
CA PHE A 136 -24.98 -29.13 10.20
C PHE A 136 -26.28 -28.30 10.04
N GLN A 137 -26.33 -27.34 9.12
CA GLN A 137 -27.57 -26.60 8.84
C GLN A 137 -28.59 -27.43 8.07
N ASP A 138 -28.15 -28.32 7.17
CA ASP A 138 -29.04 -29.23 6.45
C ASP A 138 -29.64 -30.31 7.37
N LEU A 139 -28.90 -30.71 8.42
CA LEU A 139 -29.40 -31.62 9.46
C LEU A 139 -30.45 -30.97 10.39
N LYS A 140 -30.51 -29.64 10.45
CA LYS A 140 -31.47 -28.89 11.29
C LYS A 140 -32.75 -28.51 10.54
N LYS A 141 -32.83 -28.83 9.24
CA LYS A 141 -33.99 -28.58 8.36
C LYS A 141 -34.90 -29.81 8.16
N LYS A 142 -34.76 -30.82 9.01
CA LYS A 142 -35.61 -32.02 9.01
C LYS A 142 -36.37 -32.15 10.32
#